data_AF-A0A9J8C0V2-F1
#
_entry.id   AF-A0A9J8C0V2-F1
#
_cell.length_a   1.000
_cell.length_b   1.000
_cell.length_c   1.000
_cell.angle_alpha   90.00
_cell.angle_beta   90.00
_cell.angle_gamma   90.00
#
_symmetry.space_group_name_H-M   'P 1'
#
loop_
_entity.id
_entity.type
_entity.pdbx_description
1 polymer ?
#
loop_
_entity_poly.entity_id
_entity_poly.type
_entity_poly.pdbx_seq_one_letter_code
_entity_poly.pdbx_strand_id
1 'polypeptide(L)'
;MADEVSRAQSAQPGGDTIFGKIIRKEIPANIIYEDDQCIAFHDVAPQAPTHFLVVPRKPITQISKADDADKELLGHLMIVAKKCAEEVGLPRGYRLVLNEGPDGAPSFGLCGYS
;
A
#
# COMPACT_ATOMS: atom_id res chain seq x y z
N MET A 1 13.76 11.89 10.98
CA MET A 1 13.54 10.81 9.99
C MET A 1 13.08 9.51 10.65
N ALA A 2 13.62 9.08 11.79
CA ALA A 2 13.08 7.92 12.54
C ALA A 2 11.73 8.19 13.25
N ASP A 3 11.44 9.46 13.57
CA ASP A 3 10.25 9.86 14.34
C ASP A 3 8.91 9.66 13.58
N GLU A 4 8.92 9.84 12.26
CA GLU A 4 7.70 9.75 11.44
C GLU A 4 7.32 8.29 11.13
N VAL A 5 8.31 7.41 11.02
CA VAL A 5 8.11 5.95 10.87
C VAL A 5 7.51 5.36 12.15
N SER A 6 7.96 5.81 13.31
CA SER A 6 7.39 5.43 14.61
C SER A 6 5.94 5.92 14.80
N ARG A 7 5.57 7.07 14.20
CA ARG A 7 4.18 7.57 14.20
C ARG A 7 3.28 6.84 13.20
N ALA A 8 3.83 6.26 12.15
CA ALA A 8 3.07 5.41 11.23
C ALA A 8 2.55 4.14 11.91
N GLN A 9 3.28 3.61 12.91
CA GLN A 9 2.89 2.42 13.67
C GLN A 9 1.81 2.67 14.73
N SER A 10 1.46 3.94 15.00
CA SER A 10 0.50 4.33 16.04
C SER A 10 -0.79 4.97 15.51
N ALA A 11 -1.05 4.88 14.21
CA ALA A 11 -2.20 5.54 13.60
C ALA A 11 -3.54 4.92 14.08
N GLN A 12 -4.31 5.72 14.83
CA GLN A 12 -5.69 5.40 15.19
C GLN A 12 -6.61 5.27 13.96
N PRO A 13 -7.71 4.51 14.06
CA PRO A 13 -8.64 4.30 12.95
C PRO A 13 -9.43 5.58 12.69
N GLY A 14 -8.89 6.48 11.87
CA GLY A 14 -9.57 7.70 11.47
C GLY A 14 -8.72 8.52 10.51
N GLY A 15 -8.93 8.34 9.20
CA GLY A 15 -8.70 9.28 8.08
C GLY A 15 -7.33 9.93 7.85
N ASP A 16 -6.42 9.90 8.83
CA ASP A 16 -5.22 10.72 8.89
C ASP A 16 -3.97 9.87 9.03
N THR A 17 -3.99 8.73 8.34
CA THR A 17 -2.81 7.89 8.17
C THR A 17 -1.81 8.57 7.23
N ILE A 18 -0.54 8.19 7.31
CA ILE A 18 0.49 8.65 6.37
C ILE A 18 0.08 8.41 4.91
N PHE A 19 -0.66 7.32 4.66
CA PHE A 19 -1.22 7.00 3.35
C PHE A 19 -2.27 8.01 2.90
N GLY A 20 -3.15 8.46 3.81
CA GLY A 20 -4.09 9.54 3.52
C GLY A 20 -3.38 10.83 3.11
N LYS A 21 -2.27 11.17 3.77
CA LYS A 21 -1.45 12.35 3.43
C LYS A 21 -0.77 12.22 2.06
N ILE A 22 -0.31 11.01 1.71
CA ILE A 22 0.25 10.72 0.37
C ILE A 22 -0.83 10.83 -0.71
N ILE A 23 -2.04 10.28 -0.47
CA ILE A 23 -3.18 10.39 -1.39
C ILE A 23 -3.58 11.86 -1.60
N ARG A 24 -3.53 12.68 -0.54
CA ARG A 24 -3.78 14.13 -0.59
C ARG A 24 -2.60 14.95 -1.13
N LYS A 25 -1.49 14.31 -1.51
CA LYS A 25 -0.27 14.94 -2.03
C LYS A 25 0.37 15.94 -1.04
N GLU A 26 0.12 15.76 0.25
CA GLU A 26 0.71 16.56 1.33
C GLU A 26 2.15 16.13 1.63
N ILE A 27 2.47 14.86 1.37
CA ILE A 27 3.80 14.30 1.53
C ILE A 27 4.28 13.82 0.15
N PRO A 28 5.53 14.16 -0.26
CA PRO A 28 6.06 13.69 -1.53
C PRO A 28 6.21 12.15 -1.51
N ALA A 29 5.67 11.49 -2.53
CA ALA A 29 5.83 10.07 -2.76
C ALA A 29 6.24 9.85 -4.23
N ASN A 30 7.07 8.83 -4.47
CA ASN A 30 7.42 8.44 -5.83
C ASN A 30 6.31 7.53 -6.38
N ILE A 31 5.35 8.14 -7.06
CA ILE A 31 4.15 7.48 -7.59
C ILE A 31 4.51 6.70 -8.85
N ILE A 32 4.12 5.43 -8.88
CA ILE A 32 4.25 4.54 -10.04
C ILE A 32 2.94 4.57 -10.85
N TYR A 33 1.80 4.50 -10.15
CA TYR A 33 0.47 4.43 -10.76
C TYR A 33 -0.55 5.15 -9.88
N GLU A 34 -1.53 5.82 -10.50
CA GLU A 34 -2.61 6.51 -9.80
C GLU A 34 -3.88 6.46 -10.64
N ASP A 35 -5.00 5.99 -10.07
CA ASP A 35 -6.33 6.07 -10.67
C ASP A 35 -7.40 6.52 -9.64
N ASP A 36 -8.67 6.37 -9.99
CA ASP A 36 -9.82 6.73 -9.18
C ASP A 36 -10.05 5.80 -7.98
N GLN A 37 -9.51 4.57 -8.01
CA GLN A 37 -9.73 3.57 -6.97
C GLN A 37 -8.52 3.40 -6.04
N CYS A 38 -7.31 3.60 -6.55
CA CYS A 38 -6.08 3.31 -5.82
C CYS A 38 -4.89 4.19 -6.23
N ILE A 39 -3.81 4.08 -5.44
CA ILE A 39 -2.51 4.67 -5.74
C ILE A 39 -1.41 3.64 -5.46
N ALA A 40 -0.39 3.60 -6.31
CA ALA A 40 0.81 2.81 -6.12
C ALA A 40 2.05 3.70 -6.09
N PHE A 41 2.91 3.50 -5.09
CA PHE A 41 4.11 4.31 -4.90
C PHE A 41 5.22 3.51 -4.22
N HIS A 42 6.47 3.90 -4.45
CA HIS A 42 7.63 3.27 -3.80
C HIS A 42 7.63 3.52 -2.30
N ASP A 43 7.96 2.49 -1.53
CA ASP A 43 8.10 2.64 -0.08
C ASP A 43 9.32 3.51 0.25
N VAL A 44 9.20 4.33 1.30
CA VAL A 44 10.27 5.19 1.81
C VAL A 44 11.33 4.37 2.57
N ALA A 45 10.94 3.23 3.14
CA ALA A 45 11.83 2.31 3.85
C ALA A 45 11.86 0.91 3.18
N PRO A 46 12.38 0.82 1.95
CA PRO A 46 12.33 -0.41 1.16
C PRO A 46 13.07 -1.57 1.84
N GLN A 47 12.42 -2.73 1.88
CA GLN A 47 13.00 -3.98 2.42
C GLN A 47 13.65 -4.85 1.34
N ALA A 48 13.60 -4.41 0.08
CA ALA A 48 14.12 -5.09 -1.09
C ALA A 48 14.53 -4.05 -2.16
N PRO A 49 15.37 -4.42 -3.16
CA PRO A 49 15.76 -3.53 -4.26
C PRO A 49 14.58 -2.87 -4.96
N THR A 50 13.45 -3.58 -5.07
CA THR A 50 12.21 -3.04 -5.58
C THR A 50 11.10 -3.35 -4.59
N HIS A 51 10.56 -2.29 -3.99
CA HIS A 51 9.52 -2.37 -2.98
C HIS A 51 8.56 -1.19 -3.15
N PHE A 52 7.28 -1.50 -3.37
CA PHE A 52 6.22 -0.51 -3.53
C PHE A 52 4.94 -1.01 -2.87
N LEU A 53 4.07 -0.06 -2.57
CA LEU A 53 2.78 -0.29 -1.94
C LEU A 53 1.67 0.08 -2.91
N VAL A 54 0.62 -0.74 -2.98
CA VAL A 54 -0.65 -0.39 -3.63
C VAL A 54 -1.71 -0.21 -2.55
N VAL A 55 -2.31 0.98 -2.50
CA VAL A 55 -3.21 1.41 -1.42
C VAL A 55 -4.54 1.88 -2.03
N PRO A 56 -5.70 1.39 -1.53
CA PRO A 56 -6.99 1.89 -1.97
C PRO A 56 -7.23 3.32 -1.50
N ARG A 57 -7.97 4.11 -2.29
CA ARG A 57 -8.46 5.42 -1.86
C ARG A 57 -9.59 5.31 -0.84
N LYS A 58 -10.39 4.24 -0.93
CA LYS A 58 -11.40 3.91 0.11
C LYS A 58 -10.65 3.65 1.43
N PRO A 59 -11.04 4.25 2.56
CA PRO A 59 -10.33 4.14 3.84
C PRO A 59 -10.59 2.79 4.53
N ILE A 60 -10.17 1.71 3.88
CA ILE A 60 -10.14 0.36 4.47
C ILE A 60 -8.87 0.27 5.31
N THR A 61 -9.03 0.18 6.62
CA THR A 61 -7.88 0.18 7.56
C THR A 61 -7.20 -1.19 7.66
N GLN A 62 -7.93 -2.27 7.42
CA GLN A 62 -7.56 -3.67 7.62
C GLN A 62 -8.38 -4.55 6.67
N ILE A 63 -7.84 -5.69 6.20
CA ILE A 63 -8.60 -6.57 5.28
C ILE A 63 -9.79 -7.21 5.98
N SER A 64 -9.68 -7.46 7.29
CA SER A 64 -10.77 -8.02 8.11
C SER A 64 -12.02 -7.13 8.17
N LYS A 65 -11.88 -5.86 7.80
CA LYS A 65 -12.97 -4.87 7.75
C LYS A 65 -13.53 -4.64 6.35
N ALA A 66 -12.98 -5.32 5.33
CA ALA A 66 -13.56 -5.31 3.99
C ALA A 66 -14.88 -6.11 4.00
N ASP A 67 -15.83 -5.68 3.18
CA ASP A 67 -17.10 -6.36 2.98
C ASP A 67 -17.21 -6.93 1.55
N ASP A 68 -18.30 -7.63 1.26
CA ASP A 68 -18.52 -8.23 -0.07
C ASP A 68 -18.59 -7.19 -1.20
N ALA A 69 -18.92 -5.92 -0.90
CA ALA A 69 -18.93 -4.84 -1.87
C ALA A 69 -17.51 -4.38 -2.25
N ASP A 70 -16.51 -4.69 -1.42
CA ASP A 70 -15.10 -4.39 -1.69
C ASP A 70 -14.41 -5.40 -2.62
N LYS A 71 -15.09 -6.49 -3.01
CA LYS A 71 -14.50 -7.55 -3.83
C LYS A 71 -13.87 -7.04 -5.12
N GLU A 72 -14.54 -6.14 -5.84
CA GLU A 72 -14.01 -5.57 -7.09
C GLU A 72 -12.80 -4.68 -6.83
N LEU A 73 -12.85 -3.86 -5.77
CA LEU A 73 -11.74 -3.01 -5.37
C LEU A 73 -10.50 -3.86 -5.00
N LEU A 74 -10.66 -4.90 -4.19
CA LEU A 74 -9.57 -5.79 -3.80
C LEU A 74 -8.96 -6.50 -5.01
N GLY A 75 -9.79 -6.97 -5.95
CA GLY A 75 -9.33 -7.53 -7.21
C GLY A 75 -8.54 -6.51 -8.05
N HIS A 76 -9.04 -5.28 -8.13
CA HIS A 76 -8.37 -4.18 -8.81
C HIS A 76 -6.97 -3.92 -8.25
N LEU A 77 -6.81 -3.87 -6.92
CA LEU A 77 -5.51 -3.68 -6.27
C LEU A 77 -4.49 -4.76 -6.69
N MET A 78 -4.92 -6.02 -6.80
CA MET A 78 -4.03 -7.11 -7.24
C MET A 78 -3.60 -6.97 -8.70
N ILE A 79 -4.52 -6.57 -9.59
CA ILE A 79 -4.22 -6.33 -11.00
C ILE A 79 -3.28 -5.14 -11.18
N VAL A 80 -3.50 -4.05 -10.43
CA VAL A 80 -2.61 -2.89 -10.42
C VAL A 80 -1.23 -3.29 -9.90
N ALA A 81 -1.14 -4.07 -8.83
CA ALA A 81 0.15 -4.56 -8.33
C ALA A 81 0.94 -5.36 -9.39
N LYS A 82 0.26 -6.21 -10.17
CA LYS A 82 0.86 -6.91 -11.31
C LYS A 82 1.40 -5.92 -12.35
N LYS A 83 0.59 -4.94 -12.78
CA LYS A 83 0.98 -3.95 -13.80
C LYS A 83 2.18 -3.13 -13.34
N CYS A 84 2.15 -2.63 -12.10
CA CYS A 84 3.27 -1.90 -11.51
C CYS A 84 4.54 -2.75 -11.49
N ALA A 85 4.44 -4.05 -11.13
CA ALA A 85 5.59 -4.95 -11.14
C ALA A 85 6.21 -5.14 -12.54
N GLU A 86 5.39 -5.12 -13.59
CA GLU A 86 5.88 -5.13 -14.98
C GLU A 86 6.60 -3.81 -15.33
N GLU A 87 6.03 -2.67 -14.94
CA GLU A 87 6.61 -1.33 -15.19
C GLU A 87 7.93 -1.11 -14.46
N VAL A 88 8.05 -1.59 -13.22
CA VAL A 88 9.30 -1.51 -12.43
C VAL A 88 10.32 -2.60 -12.81
N GLY A 89 10.00 -3.44 -13.79
CA GLY A 89 10.94 -4.40 -14.36
C GLY A 89 11.20 -5.63 -13.49
N LEU A 90 10.14 -6.28 -13.00
CA LEU A 90 10.21 -7.52 -12.21
C LEU A 90 9.79 -8.79 -13.01
N PRO A 91 10.48 -9.15 -14.10
CA PRO A 91 10.09 -10.26 -14.97
C PRO A 91 10.36 -11.65 -14.35
N ARG A 92 11.19 -11.72 -13.30
CA ARG A 92 11.57 -12.97 -12.63
C ARG A 92 10.62 -13.36 -11.50
N GLY A 93 9.53 -12.62 -11.34
CA GLY A 93 8.53 -12.81 -10.30
C GLY A 93 8.67 -11.80 -9.16
N TYR A 94 7.64 -11.79 -8.33
CA TYR A 94 7.52 -10.94 -7.16
C TYR A 94 6.59 -11.61 -6.15
N ARG A 95 6.70 -11.22 -4.88
CA ARG A 95 5.79 -11.65 -3.82
C ARG A 95 4.83 -10.53 -3.48
N LEU A 96 3.53 -10.80 -3.47
CA LEU A 96 2.52 -9.92 -2.90
C LEU A 96 2.27 -10.30 -1.44
N VAL A 97 2.36 -9.33 -0.53
CA VAL A 97 2.09 -9.52 0.90
C VAL A 97 0.96 -8.60 1.31
N LEU A 98 0.01 -9.12 2.06
CA LEU A 98 -1.01 -8.37 2.76
C LEU A 98 -0.93 -8.74 4.24
N ASN A 99 -0.75 -7.74 5.09
CA ASN A 99 -0.59 -7.92 6.53
C ASN A 99 -1.89 -7.57 7.26
N GLU A 100 -2.19 -8.31 8.33
CA GLU A 100 -3.39 -8.12 9.14
C GLU A 100 -3.08 -8.26 10.64
N GLY A 101 -3.58 -7.29 11.42
CA GLY A 101 -3.49 -7.32 12.87
C GLY A 101 -2.07 -7.20 13.45
N PRO A 102 -1.93 -7.33 14.79
CA PRO A 102 -0.65 -7.23 15.48
C PRO A 102 0.34 -8.34 15.08
N ASP A 103 -0.17 -9.54 14.84
CA ASP A 103 0.64 -10.72 14.50
C ASP A 103 1.10 -10.72 13.03
N GLY A 104 0.39 -10.00 12.15
CA GLY A 104 0.73 -9.86 10.73
C GLY A 104 1.69 -8.73 10.41
N ALA A 105 2.19 -8.00 11.41
CA ALA A 105 2.85 -6.70 11.30
C ALA A 105 1.89 -5.53 10.98
N PRO A 106 2.12 -4.33 11.56
CA PRO A 106 1.10 -3.27 11.65
C PRO A 106 0.84 -2.46 10.36
N SER A 107 1.32 -2.87 9.18
CA SER A 107 1.17 -2.10 7.94
C SER A 107 0.26 -2.77 6.90
N PHE A 108 -0.94 -2.22 6.70
CA PHE A 108 -1.84 -2.63 5.62
C PHE A 108 -1.37 -2.04 4.27
N GLY A 109 -1.09 -2.91 3.30
CA GLY A 109 -0.72 -2.56 1.92
C GLY A 109 -0.24 -3.78 1.16
N LEU A 110 -0.55 -3.88 -0.15
CA LEU A 110 0.01 -4.94 -0.99
C LEU A 110 1.49 -4.63 -1.24
N CYS A 111 2.33 -5.43 -0.62
CA CYS A 111 3.77 -5.27 -0.67
C CYS A 111 4.36 -6.23 -1.71
N GLY A 112 4.94 -5.66 -2.78
CA GLY A 112 5.70 -6.37 -3.80
C GLY A 112 7.16 -6.54 -3.37
N TYR A 113 7.65 -7.78 -3.20
CA TYR A 113 9.09 -8.06 -3.02
C TYR A 113 9.70 -8.66 -4.29
N SER A 114 10.90 -8.22 -4.66
CA SER A 114 11.87 -9.00 -5.44
C SER A 114 13.28 -8.81 -4.91
#